data_AF-A0A1V6CTR7-F1
#
_entry.id   AF-A0A1V6CTR7-F1
#
_cell.length_a   1.000
_cell.length_b   1.000
_cell.length_c   1.000
_cell.angle_alpha   90.00
_cell.angle_beta   90.00
_cell.angle_gamma   90.00
#
_symmetry.space_group_name_H-M   'P 1'
#
loop_
_entity.id
_entity.type
_entity.pdbx_description
1 polymer ?
#
loop_
_entity_poly.entity_id
_entity_poly.type
_entity_poly.pdbx_seq_one_letter_code
_entity_poly.pdbx_strand_id
1 'polypeptide(L)' 'MNERQMQNALESLLANLIDAQRRGRDEIDMPDGMGEIAEVEDFVQAGVLTRDKGLIIRLADGSEFDITINQSR' A
#
# COMPACT_ATOMS: atom_id res chain seq x y z
N MET A 1 15.09 8.81 8.09
CA MET A 1 14.19 8.38 7.01
C MET A 1 13.18 9.50 6.80
N ASN A 2 13.03 10.03 5.59
CA ASN A 2 12.00 11.03 5.28
C ASN A 2 10.71 10.36 4.75
N GLU A 3 9.65 11.13 4.55
CA GLU A 3 8.33 10.65 4.14
C GLU A 3 8.36 9.94 2.79
N ARG A 4 9.19 10.40 1.84
CA ARG A 4 9.36 9.73 0.54
C ARG A 4 10.03 8.37 0.69
N GLN A 5 11.07 8.30 1.51
CA GLN A 5 11.74 7.03 1.80
C GLN A 5 10.79 6.06 2.52
N MET A 6 9.95 6.55 3.43
CA MET A 6 8.91 5.75 4.10
C MET A 6 7.83 5.29 3.12
N GLN A 7 7.36 6.16 2.22
CA GLN A 7 6.40 5.84 1.16
C GLN A 7 6.90 4.69 0.30
N ASN A 8 8.09 4.83 -0.26
CA ASN A 8 8.67 3.81 -1.16
C ASN A 8 8.88 2.48 -0.42
N ALA A 9 9.28 2.52 0.85
CA ALA A 9 9.45 1.33 1.67
C ALA A 9 8.12 0.61 1.93
N LEU A 10 7.07 1.37 2.26
CA LEU A 10 5.73 0.82 2.51
C LEU A 10 5.08 0.29 1.22
N GLU A 11 5.22 1.01 0.10
CA GLU A 11 4.78 0.56 -1.22
C GLU A 11 5.44 -0.78 -1.58
N SER A 12 6.76 -0.87 -1.44
CA SER A 12 7.51 -2.10 -1.71
C SER A 12 7.07 -3.25 -0.79
N LEU A 13 6.80 -2.97 0.49
CA LEU A 13 6.32 -3.98 1.43
C LEU A 13 4.95 -4.52 1.01
N LEU A 14 4.00 -3.64 0.70
CA LEU A 14 2.65 -4.04 0.29
C LEU A 14 2.65 -4.75 -1.07
N ALA A 15 3.46 -4.30 -2.04
CA ALA A 15 3.63 -4.98 -3.32
C ALA A 15 4.16 -6.41 -3.14
N ASN A 16 5.18 -6.60 -2.28
CA ASN A 16 5.71 -7.93 -1.97
C ASN A 16 4.67 -8.83 -1.29
N LEU A 17 3.80 -8.25 -0.46
CA LEU A 17 2.72 -8.98 0.20
C LEU A 17 1.66 -9.45 -0.80
N ILE A 18 1.23 -8.58 -1.72
CA ILE A 18 0.31 -8.94 -2.83
C ILE A 18 0.90 -10.07 -3.67
N ASP A 19 2.18 -9.97 -4.03
CA ASP A 19 2.87 -10.98 -4.80
C ASP A 19 2.98 -12.32 -4.08
N ALA A 20 3.25 -12.30 -2.77
CA ALA A 20 3.32 -13.50 -1.96
C ALA A 20 1.97 -14.22 -1.87
N GLN A 21 0.89 -13.44 -1.72
CA GLN A 21 -0.48 -13.97 -1.71
C GLN A 21 -0.86 -14.60 -3.05
N ARG A 22 -0.57 -13.92 -4.18
CA ARG A 22 -0.84 -14.45 -5.53
C ARG A 22 -0.11 -15.77 -5.81
N ARG A 23 1.05 -15.98 -5.19
CA ARG A 23 1.84 -17.21 -5.31
C ARG A 23 1.34 -18.36 -4.42
N GLY A 24 0.26 -18.15 -3.66
CA GLY A 24 -0.29 -19.18 -2.76
C GLY A 24 0.69 -19.57 -1.66
N ARG A 25 1.54 -18.64 -1.20
CA ARG A 25 2.38 -18.88 -0.02
C ARG A 25 1.51 -18.71 1.22
N ASP A 26 0.98 -19.82 1.72
CA ASP A 26 0.15 -19.95 2.92
C ASP A 26 0.82 -19.49 4.24
N GLU A 27 2.07 -19.01 4.20
CA GLU A 27 2.87 -18.68 5.38
C GLU A 27 2.78 -17.22 5.85
N ILE A 28 2.08 -16.34 5.13
CA ILE A 28 1.83 -14.98 5.64
C ILE A 28 0.47 -14.98 6.32
N ASP A 29 0.49 -15.07 7.66
CA ASP A 29 -0.67 -14.82 8.51
C ASP A 29 -1.07 -13.34 8.36
N MET A 30 -1.88 -13.09 7.34
CA MET A 30 -2.36 -11.76 7.02
C MET A 30 -3.51 -11.41 7.94
N PRO A 31 -3.53 -10.20 8.52
CA PRO A 31 -4.70 -9.68 9.19
C PRO A 31 -5.94 -9.81 8.30
N ASP A 32 -7.08 -10.15 8.89
CA ASP A 32 -8.36 -10.20 8.20
C ASP A 32 -8.56 -8.91 7.37
N GLY A 33 -8.84 -9.08 6.08
CA GLY A 33 -8.99 -7.97 5.12
C GLY A 33 -7.73 -7.57 4.32
N MET A 34 -6.51 -7.94 4.76
CA MET A 34 -5.31 -7.70 3.93
C MET A 34 -5.16 -8.68 2.76
N GLY A 35 -5.76 -9.87 2.86
CA GLY A 35 -5.90 -10.81 1.75
C GLY A 35 -6.79 -10.29 0.61
N GLU A 36 -7.35 -9.10 0.73
CA GLU A 36 -8.18 -8.50 -0.30
C GLU A 36 -7.45 -7.40 -1.08
N ILE A 37 -6.20 -7.07 -0.74
CA ILE A 37 -5.47 -6.01 -1.44
C ILE A 37 -5.20 -6.44 -2.89
N ALA A 38 -5.79 -5.72 -3.83
CA ALA A 38 -5.65 -5.95 -5.26
C ALA A 38 -4.49 -5.14 -5.85
N GLU A 39 -4.32 -3.91 -5.38
CA GLU A 39 -3.40 -2.93 -5.94
C GLU A 39 -2.97 -1.90 -4.89
N VAL A 40 -1.71 -1.44 -5.00
CA VAL A 40 -1.15 -0.33 -4.23
C VAL A 40 -0.37 0.57 -5.17
N GLU A 41 -0.62 1.87 -5.08
CA GLU A 41 0.03 2.91 -5.87
C GLU A 41 0.35 4.10 -4.99
N ASP A 42 1.38 4.87 -5.31
CA ASP A 42 1.56 6.18 -4.71
C ASP A 42 0.58 7.23 -5.25
N PHE A 43 0.47 8.36 -4.54
CA PHE A 43 -0.40 9.46 -4.96
C PHE A 43 -0.10 10.00 -6.37
N VAL A 44 1.15 9.90 -6.85
CA VAL A 44 1.52 10.36 -8.19
C VAL A 44 1.01 9.39 -9.25
N GLN A 45 1.22 8.09 -9.04
CA GLN A 45 0.74 7.01 -9.91
C GLN A 45 -0.79 7.00 -9.98
N ALA A 46 -1.46 7.15 -8.84
CA ALA A 46 -2.91 7.23 -8.74
C ALA A 46 -3.51 8.57 -9.25
N GLY A 47 -2.68 9.53 -9.68
CA GLY A 47 -3.14 10.81 -10.22
C GLY A 47 -3.76 11.77 -9.20
N VAL A 48 -3.46 11.59 -7.90
CA VAL A 48 -3.96 12.43 -6.81
C VAL A 48 -3.26 13.79 -6.82
N LEU A 49 -4.02 14.87 -6.93
CA LEU A 49 -3.52 16.24 -6.92
C LEU A 49 -3.20 16.72 -5.50
N THR A 50 -2.11 16.21 -4.91
CA THR A 50 -1.62 16.61 -3.59
C THR A 50 -0.10 16.80 -3.55
N ARG A 51 0.39 17.53 -2.53
CA ARG A 51 1.82 17.62 -2.21
C ARG A 51 2.27 16.55 -1.22
N ASP A 52 1.31 15.91 -0.55
CA ASP A 52 1.56 14.92 0.49
C ASP A 52 2.23 13.67 -0.09
N LYS A 53 2.75 12.83 0.81
CA LYS A 53 3.30 11.52 0.48
C LYS A 53 2.35 10.48 1.02
N GLY A 54 2.10 9.44 0.26
CA GLY A 54 1.07 8.49 0.61
C GLY A 54 0.80 7.48 -0.47
N LEU A 55 -0.08 6.55 -0.13
CA LEU A 55 -0.45 5.42 -0.94
C LEU A 55 -1.97 5.37 -1.10
N ILE A 56 -2.42 4.95 -2.27
CA ILE A 56 -3.77 4.46 -2.52
C ILE A 56 -3.72 2.94 -2.47
N ILE A 57 -4.62 2.36 -1.68
CA ILE A 57 -4.81 0.92 -1.55
C ILE A 57 -6.19 0.57 -2.09
N ARG A 58 -6.25 -0.30 -3.09
CA ARG A 58 -7.52 -0.82 -3.64
C ARG A 58 -7.68 -2.28 -3.25
N LEU A 59 -8.85 -2.60 -2.71
CA LEU A 59 -9.22 -3.97 -2.40
C LEU A 59 -9.95 -4.63 -3.58
N ALA A 60 -10.05 -5.96 -3.53
CA ALA A 60 -10.67 -6.78 -4.56
C ALA A 60 -12.18 -6.55 -4.67
N ASP A 61 -12.81 -6.05 -3.60
CA ASP A 61 -14.23 -5.65 -3.59
C ASP A 61 -14.47 -4.26 -4.22
N GLY A 62 -13.40 -3.57 -4.63
CA GLY A 62 -13.44 -2.24 -5.24
C GLY A 62 -13.43 -1.09 -4.23
N SER A 63 -13.35 -1.36 -2.93
CA SER A 63 -13.12 -0.31 -1.93
C SER A 63 -11.71 0.27 -2.06
N GLU A 64 -11.59 1.56 -1.76
CA GLU A 64 -10.36 2.32 -1.89
C GLU A 64 -10.08 3.07 -0.58
N PHE A 65 -8.83 3.03 -0.13
CA PHE A 65 -8.34 3.73 1.05
C PHE A 65 -7.08 4.51 0.72
N ASP A 66 -6.95 5.72 1.27
CA ASP A 66 -5.72 6.49 1.23
C ASP A 66 -4.96 6.41 2.56
N ILE A 67 -3.64 6.29 2.48
CA ILE A 67 -2.73 6.41 3.61
C ILE A 67 -1.82 7.60 3.35
N THR A 68 -1.94 8.64 4.20
CA THR A 68 -1.03 9.78 4.18
C THR A 68 0.11 9.57 5.16
N ILE A 69 1.34 9.80 4.70
CA ILE A 69 2.57 9.62 5.46
C ILE A 69 3.05 10.99 5.94
N ASN A 70 3.03 11.16 7.26
CA ASN A 70 3.50 12.36 7.93
C ASN A 70 4.63 12.00 8.89
N GLN A 71 5.75 12.71 8.80
CA GLN A 71 6.80 12.59 9.80
C GLN A 71 6.35 13.31 11.09
N SER A 72 6.23 12.56 12.18
CA SER A 72 6.08 13.14 13.52
C SER A 72 7.44 13.64 14.05
N ARG A 73 7.39 14.49 15.09
CA ARG A 73 8.54 15.18 15.70
C ARG A 73 9.81 14.33 15.80
#